data_AF-A0A4P9Z7P9-F1
#
_entry.id   AF-A0A4P9Z7P9-F1
#
_cell.length_a   1.000
_cell.length_b   1.000
_cell.length_c   1.000
_cell.angle_alpha   90.00
_cell.angle_beta   90.00
_cell.angle_gamma   90.00
#
_symmetry.space_group_name_H-M   'P 1'
#
loop_
_entity.id
_entity.type
_entity.pdbx_description
1 polymer ?
#
loop_
_entity_poly.entity_id
_entity_poly.type
_entity_poly.pdbx_seq_one_letter_code
_entity_poly.pdbx_strand_id
1 'polypeptide(L)'
;MGDLEIFASAGKPRIISDVVHLNVRPLYKQQVFERLAPVLIGKYEQATRVQVAEDRKELYLSTLAILIRNVSLQVIRPHLAAVLPLVLSGLYLYNSSIVEASLQTLDVAIAQTPELLLDDLPSVVKQLARLATCKILVGATRFNNETVRLASLDCLLRVVQGGDAKMRGILRGLTQGLAPGLDDKRRAVRNKTTEVCQALHEMR
;
A
#
# COMPACT_ATOMS: atom_id res chain seq x y z
N MET A 1 -13.06 6.21 -5.81
CA MET A 1 -14.30 6.43 -5.03
C MET A 1 -15.52 6.40 -5.97
N GLY A 2 -15.66 5.36 -6.81
CA GLY A 2 -16.66 5.34 -7.90
C GLY A 2 -18.08 4.99 -7.44
N ASP A 3 -18.23 4.10 -6.44
CA ASP A 3 -19.55 3.60 -6.04
C ASP A 3 -20.41 4.66 -5.33
N LEU A 4 -19.81 5.65 -4.68
CA LEU A 4 -20.54 6.73 -4.03
C LEU A 4 -21.29 7.59 -5.04
N GLU A 5 -20.78 7.77 -6.26
CA GLU A 5 -21.48 8.50 -7.32
C GLU A 5 -22.75 7.76 -7.78
N ILE A 6 -22.73 6.42 -7.74
CA ILE A 6 -23.88 5.55 -8.02
C ILE A 6 -24.99 5.77 -6.96
N PHE A 7 -24.61 6.01 -5.71
CA PHE A 7 -25.56 6.14 -4.60
C PHE A 7 -25.95 7.59 -4.24
N ALA A 8 -25.08 8.57 -4.54
CA ALA A 8 -25.21 9.97 -4.11
C ALA A 8 -25.71 10.92 -5.21
N SER A 9 -25.71 10.53 -6.50
CA SER A 9 -26.24 11.40 -7.54
C SER A 9 -27.77 11.45 -7.52
N ALA A 10 -28.32 12.62 -7.22
CA ALA A 10 -29.74 12.90 -7.42
C ALA A 10 -30.03 12.97 -8.92
N GLY A 11 -30.82 12.03 -9.45
CA GLY A 11 -31.33 12.09 -10.84
C GLY A 11 -30.82 11.03 -11.82
N LYS A 12 -29.90 10.13 -11.44
CA LYS A 12 -29.53 8.96 -12.27
C LYS A 12 -30.12 7.67 -11.67
N PRO A 13 -30.64 6.74 -12.50
CA PRO A 13 -31.16 5.47 -12.01
C PRO A 13 -30.04 4.69 -11.32
N ARG A 14 -30.33 4.21 -10.11
CA ARG A 14 -29.42 3.43 -9.25
C ARG A 14 -29.31 2.01 -9.79
N ILE A 15 -28.58 1.81 -10.88
CA ILE A 15 -28.47 0.50 -11.52
C ILE A 15 -27.29 -0.23 -10.90
N ILE A 16 -27.59 -1.11 -9.96
CA ILE A 16 -26.74 -2.24 -9.63
C ILE A 16 -27.46 -3.45 -10.18
N SER A 17 -26.87 -4.11 -11.18
CA SER A 17 -27.38 -5.35 -11.78
C SER A 17 -28.85 -5.27 -12.25
N ASP A 18 -29.24 -4.27 -13.05
CA ASP A 18 -30.60 -4.10 -13.61
C ASP A 18 -31.77 -4.07 -12.60
N VAL A 19 -31.48 -3.98 -11.29
CA VAL A 19 -32.50 -3.89 -10.24
C VAL A 19 -32.74 -2.43 -9.86
N VAL A 20 -33.98 -2.01 -9.99
CA VAL A 20 -34.46 -0.68 -9.58
C VAL A 20 -34.94 -0.71 -8.11
N HIS A 21 -34.99 0.46 -7.45
CA HIS A 21 -35.47 0.64 -6.06
C HIS A 21 -34.64 -0.03 -4.95
N LEU A 22 -33.31 -0.10 -5.11
CA LEU A 22 -32.42 -0.60 -4.06
C LEU A 22 -32.27 0.40 -2.89
N ASN A 23 -32.45 -0.11 -1.66
CA ASN A 23 -32.15 0.60 -0.42
C ASN A 23 -30.75 0.23 0.07
N VAL A 24 -29.73 0.94 -0.42
CA VAL A 24 -28.33 0.74 -0.01
C VAL A 24 -27.93 1.82 0.99
N ARG A 25 -27.31 1.40 2.10
CA ARG A 25 -26.76 2.32 3.10
C ARG A 25 -25.40 2.84 2.64
N PRO A 26 -25.15 4.16 2.62
CA PRO A 26 -23.92 4.73 2.06
C PRO A 26 -22.63 4.33 2.82
N LEU A 27 -22.73 4.09 4.13
CA LEU A 27 -21.59 3.76 4.99
C LEU A 27 -21.31 2.25 5.09
N TYR A 28 -21.90 1.42 4.22
CA TYR A 28 -21.75 -0.03 4.31
C TYR A 28 -20.29 -0.49 4.29
N LYS A 29 -19.43 0.14 3.47
CA LYS A 29 -18.01 -0.21 3.38
C LYS A 29 -17.27 0.03 4.70
N GLN A 30 -17.53 1.18 5.33
CA GLN A 30 -16.99 1.49 6.65
C GLN A 30 -17.50 0.48 7.69
N GLN A 31 -18.81 0.19 7.70
CA GLN A 31 -19.39 -0.77 8.64
C GLN A 31 -18.81 -2.19 8.49
N VAL A 32 -18.57 -2.63 7.25
CA VAL A 32 -17.93 -3.91 6.96
C VAL A 32 -16.49 -3.92 7.46
N PHE A 33 -15.73 -2.86 7.19
CA PHE A 33 -14.35 -2.73 7.67
C PHE A 33 -14.27 -2.75 9.20
N GLU A 34 -15.06 -1.93 9.88
CA GLU A 34 -15.08 -1.85 11.36
C GLU A 34 -15.43 -3.20 12.01
N ARG A 35 -16.25 -4.01 11.35
CA ARG A 35 -16.61 -5.35 11.85
C ARG A 35 -15.55 -6.41 11.56
N LEU A 36 -14.98 -6.39 10.36
CA LEU A 36 -14.11 -7.47 9.88
C LEU A 36 -12.63 -7.24 10.17
N ALA A 37 -12.15 -6.00 10.16
CA ALA A 37 -10.73 -5.70 10.36
C ALA A 37 -10.20 -6.23 11.71
N PRO A 38 -10.88 -6.00 12.86
CA PRO A 38 -10.42 -6.54 14.15
C PRO A 38 -10.39 -8.07 14.17
N VAL A 39 -11.37 -8.72 13.53
CA VAL A 39 -11.44 -10.18 13.44
C VAL A 39 -10.30 -10.73 12.60
N LEU A 40 -10.02 -10.14 11.44
CA LEU A 40 -8.95 -10.56 10.54
C LEU A 40 -7.57 -10.38 11.18
N ILE A 41 -7.35 -9.24 11.85
CA ILE A 41 -6.10 -8.98 12.58
C ILE A 41 -5.92 -10.03 13.68
N GLY A 42 -6.94 -10.27 14.51
CA GLY A 42 -6.88 -11.29 15.57
C GLY A 42 -6.63 -12.71 15.03
N LYS A 43 -7.24 -13.07 13.90
CA LYS A 43 -7.00 -14.37 13.24
C LYS A 43 -5.60 -14.49 12.66
N TYR A 44 -5.06 -13.42 12.08
CA TYR A 44 -3.69 -13.38 11.59
C TYR A 44 -2.67 -13.52 12.72
N GLU A 45 -2.85 -12.78 13.81
CA GLU A 45 -2.00 -12.88 15.00
C GLU A 45 -2.04 -14.29 15.61
N GLN A 46 -3.23 -14.86 15.76
CA GLN A 46 -3.40 -16.23 16.22
C GLN A 46 -2.69 -17.23 15.30
N ALA A 47 -2.86 -17.10 13.98
CA ALA A 47 -2.21 -17.96 13.00
C ALA A 47 -0.68 -17.83 13.05
N THR A 48 -0.16 -16.64 13.34
CA THR A 48 1.27 -16.38 13.53
C THR A 48 1.80 -17.06 14.79
N ARG A 49 1.09 -16.95 15.92
CA ARG A 49 1.47 -17.57 17.19
C ARG A 49 1.46 -19.10 17.14
N VAL A 50 0.44 -19.67 16.50
CA VAL A 50 0.23 -21.14 16.43
C VAL A 50 1.01 -21.77 15.27
N GLN A 51 1.81 -20.99 14.53
CA GLN A 51 2.58 -21.45 13.35
C GLN A 51 1.71 -22.24 12.35
N VAL A 52 0.53 -21.68 12.05
CA VAL A 52 -0.38 -22.25 11.05
C VAL A 52 0.23 -22.09 9.64
N ALA A 53 -0.18 -22.97 8.71
CA ALA A 53 0.21 -22.92 7.30
C ALA A 53 0.15 -21.50 6.70
N GLU A 54 1.20 -21.13 5.96
CA GLU A 54 1.39 -19.80 5.37
C GLU A 54 0.22 -19.38 4.47
N ASP A 55 -0.42 -20.33 3.77
CA ASP A 55 -1.60 -20.07 2.93
C ASP A 55 -2.74 -19.39 3.69
N ARG A 56 -2.95 -19.75 4.97
CA ARG A 56 -4.01 -19.14 5.78
C ARG A 56 -3.65 -17.72 6.19
N LYS A 57 -2.36 -17.46 6.46
CA LYS A 57 -1.87 -16.12 6.79
C LYS A 57 -2.01 -15.21 5.57
N GLU A 58 -1.61 -15.70 4.40
CA GLU A 58 -1.78 -14.98 3.13
C GLU A 58 -3.26 -14.70 2.86
N LEU A 59 -4.18 -15.64 3.12
CA LEU A 59 -5.62 -15.41 2.97
C LEU A 59 -6.13 -14.25 3.86
N TYR A 60 -5.72 -14.19 5.12
CA TYR A 60 -6.12 -13.10 6.03
C TYR A 60 -5.57 -11.75 5.56
N LEU A 61 -4.29 -11.71 5.17
CA LEU A 61 -3.65 -10.51 4.62
C LEU A 61 -4.33 -10.07 3.31
N SER A 62 -4.65 -11.01 2.43
CA SER A 62 -5.36 -10.78 1.17
C SER A 62 -6.72 -10.14 1.41
N THR A 63 -7.47 -10.70 2.36
CA THR A 63 -8.81 -10.21 2.68
C THR A 63 -8.75 -8.81 3.27
N LEU A 64 -7.81 -8.56 4.19
CA LEU A 64 -7.62 -7.25 4.79
C LEU A 64 -7.20 -6.20 3.75
N ALA A 65 -6.27 -6.55 2.85
CA ALA A 65 -5.86 -5.69 1.74
C ALA A 65 -7.04 -5.30 0.83
N ILE A 66 -7.92 -6.25 0.51
CA ILE A 66 -9.14 -5.97 -0.27
C ILE A 66 -10.05 -5.00 0.48
N LEU A 67 -10.25 -5.18 1.79
CA LEU A 67 -11.07 -4.27 2.59
C LEU A 67 -10.50 -2.85 2.60
N ILE A 68 -9.20 -2.72 2.90
CA ILE A 68 -8.50 -1.44 2.94
C ILE A 68 -8.62 -0.71 1.59
N ARG A 69 -8.36 -1.39 0.48
CA ARG A 69 -8.45 -0.80 -0.87
C ARG A 69 -9.83 -0.20 -1.19
N ASN A 70 -10.88 -0.72 -0.56
CA ASN A 70 -12.25 -0.32 -0.83
C ASN A 70 -12.80 0.74 0.13
N VAL A 71 -12.04 1.13 1.14
CA VAL A 71 -12.49 2.03 2.22
C VAL A 71 -11.73 3.35 2.11
N SER A 72 -12.33 4.45 2.59
CA SER A 72 -11.65 5.74 2.58
C SER A 72 -10.48 5.74 3.58
N LEU A 73 -9.42 6.46 3.22
CA LEU A 73 -8.23 6.59 4.08
C LEU A 73 -8.56 7.20 5.45
N GLN A 74 -9.63 8.01 5.54
CA GLN A 74 -10.12 8.58 6.80
C GLN A 74 -10.62 7.52 7.79
N VAL A 75 -11.18 6.42 7.29
CA VAL A 75 -11.64 5.29 8.11
C VAL A 75 -10.47 4.41 8.53
N ILE A 76 -9.43 4.30 7.72
CA ILE A 76 -8.24 3.46 8.03
C ILE A 76 -7.36 4.13 9.09
N ARG A 77 -7.26 5.46 9.06
CA ARG A 77 -6.36 6.26 9.92
C ARG A 77 -6.38 5.85 11.41
N PRO A 78 -7.53 5.72 12.10
CA PRO A 78 -7.58 5.36 13.51
C PRO A 78 -7.02 3.96 13.82
N HIS A 79 -6.98 3.08 12.81
CA HIS A 79 -6.57 1.69 12.94
C HIS A 79 -5.13 1.44 12.43
N LEU A 80 -4.41 2.49 12.00
CA LEU A 80 -3.10 2.37 11.38
C LEU A 80 -2.10 1.60 12.24
N ALA A 81 -2.01 1.89 13.54
CA ALA A 81 -1.06 1.20 14.42
C ALA A 81 -1.29 -0.32 14.48
N ALA A 82 -2.55 -0.77 14.44
CA ALA A 82 -2.90 -2.18 14.43
C ALA A 82 -2.69 -2.84 13.05
N VAL A 83 -2.90 -2.08 11.98
CA VAL A 83 -2.83 -2.57 10.59
C VAL A 83 -1.40 -2.54 10.04
N LEU A 84 -0.52 -1.67 10.55
CA LEU A 84 0.82 -1.43 10.01
C LEU A 84 1.70 -2.69 9.95
N PRO A 85 1.79 -3.54 10.98
CA PRO A 85 2.61 -4.75 10.92
C PRO A 85 2.16 -5.70 9.78
N LEU A 86 0.86 -5.76 9.53
CA LEU A 86 0.26 -6.57 8.48
C LEU A 86 0.55 -5.97 7.09
N VAL A 87 0.49 -4.64 6.96
CA VAL A 87 0.86 -3.92 5.75
C VAL A 87 2.32 -4.16 5.39
N LEU A 88 3.22 -4.08 6.39
CA LEU A 88 4.64 -4.33 6.18
C LEU A 88 4.89 -5.76 5.71
N SER A 89 4.20 -6.74 6.30
CA SER A 89 4.25 -8.14 5.86
C SER A 89 3.69 -8.32 4.44
N GLY A 90 2.62 -7.58 4.11
CA GLY A 90 2.00 -7.57 2.79
C GLY A 90 2.95 -7.16 1.67
N LEU A 91 3.93 -6.29 1.93
CA LEU A 91 4.93 -5.84 0.94
C LEU A 91 5.85 -6.97 0.44
N TYR A 92 5.96 -8.08 1.17
CA TYR A 92 6.81 -9.22 0.82
C TYR A 92 6.05 -10.33 0.10
N LEU A 93 4.72 -10.21 -0.03
CA LEU A 93 3.90 -11.19 -0.72
C LEU A 93 3.97 -11.02 -2.24
N TYR A 94 3.83 -12.14 -2.96
CA TYR A 94 3.84 -12.19 -4.42
C TYR A 94 2.44 -12.06 -5.04
N ASN A 95 1.56 -11.25 -4.42
CA ASN A 95 0.25 -10.88 -4.97
C ASN A 95 0.13 -9.36 -5.21
N SER A 96 0.01 -8.94 -6.47
CA SER A 96 0.13 -7.51 -6.84
C SER A 96 -1.00 -6.67 -6.23
N SER A 97 -2.20 -7.23 -6.11
CA SER A 97 -3.34 -6.53 -5.48
C SER A 97 -3.10 -6.28 -3.99
N ILE A 98 -2.44 -7.21 -3.30
CA ILE A 98 -2.09 -7.06 -1.89
C ILE A 98 -1.00 -6.01 -1.73
N VAL A 99 0.04 -6.07 -2.56
CA VAL A 99 1.13 -5.09 -2.50
C VAL A 99 0.65 -3.70 -2.84
N GLU A 100 -0.23 -3.53 -3.83
CA GLU A 100 -0.83 -2.22 -4.13
C GLU A 100 -1.62 -1.65 -2.94
N ALA A 101 -2.48 -2.46 -2.30
CA ALA A 101 -3.21 -2.02 -1.11
C ALA A 101 -2.28 -1.73 0.08
N SER A 102 -1.23 -2.53 0.24
CA SER A 102 -0.21 -2.35 1.27
C SER A 102 0.57 -1.04 1.05
N LEU A 103 0.99 -0.76 -0.18
CA LEU A 103 1.66 0.49 -0.55
C LEU A 103 0.75 1.69 -0.32
N GLN A 104 -0.53 1.63 -0.71
CA GLN A 104 -1.49 2.70 -0.43
C GLN A 104 -1.66 2.98 1.06
N THR A 105 -1.69 1.94 1.88
CA THR A 105 -1.82 2.09 3.34
C THR A 105 -0.52 2.62 3.95
N LEU A 106 0.61 2.12 3.50
CA LEU A 106 1.93 2.57 3.93
C LEU A 106 2.15 4.05 3.60
N ASP A 107 1.72 4.49 2.41
CA ASP A 107 1.77 5.87 1.97
C ASP A 107 1.08 6.81 2.99
N VAL A 108 -0.10 6.40 3.47
CA VAL A 108 -0.84 7.11 4.53
C VAL A 108 -0.12 7.04 5.88
N ALA A 109 0.41 5.88 6.24
CA ALA A 109 1.16 5.70 7.49
C ALA A 109 2.40 6.62 7.54
N ILE A 110 3.17 6.72 6.46
CA ILE A 110 4.32 7.62 6.34
C ILE A 110 3.87 9.09 6.52
N ALA A 111 2.72 9.46 5.95
CA ALA A 111 2.22 10.83 6.02
C ALA A 111 1.71 11.25 7.41
N GLN A 112 1.16 10.31 8.18
CA GLN A 112 0.40 10.64 9.39
C GLN A 112 1.08 10.23 10.69
N THR A 113 1.83 9.13 10.67
CA THR A 113 2.47 8.55 11.86
C THR A 113 3.86 8.01 11.50
N PRO A 114 4.79 8.85 11.02
CA PRO A 114 6.14 8.43 10.63
C PRO A 114 6.92 7.81 11.79
N GLU A 115 6.62 8.19 13.04
CA GLU A 115 7.23 7.65 14.25
C GLU A 115 7.05 6.14 14.41
N LEU A 116 5.93 5.59 13.93
CA LEU A 116 5.66 4.14 14.00
C LEU A 116 6.52 3.33 13.03
N LEU A 117 7.14 3.99 12.05
CA LEU A 117 7.93 3.34 11.00
C LEU A 117 9.43 3.41 11.24
N LEU A 118 9.90 4.16 12.25
CA LEU A 118 11.32 4.47 12.42
C LEU A 118 12.20 3.22 12.53
N ASP A 119 11.76 2.22 13.29
CA ASP A 119 12.53 0.99 13.54
C ASP A 119 12.59 0.10 12.29
N ASP A 120 11.50 0.04 11.52
CA ASP A 120 11.39 -0.79 10.31
C ASP A 120 11.87 -0.06 9.03
N LEU A 121 12.10 1.25 9.12
CA LEU A 121 12.38 2.13 7.98
C LEU A 121 13.51 1.62 7.07
N PRO A 122 14.65 1.11 7.58
CA PRO A 122 15.71 0.58 6.71
C PRO A 122 15.25 -0.62 5.87
N SER A 123 14.43 -1.49 6.44
CA SER A 123 13.89 -2.66 5.74
C SER A 123 12.84 -2.23 4.70
N VAL A 124 11.97 -1.30 5.09
CA VAL A 124 10.93 -0.73 4.22
C VAL A 124 11.54 -0.03 3.01
N VAL A 125 12.52 0.85 3.21
CA VAL A 125 13.20 1.57 2.11
C VAL A 125 13.84 0.60 1.12
N LYS A 126 14.52 -0.45 1.60
CA LYS A 126 15.11 -1.49 0.74
C LYS A 126 14.04 -2.24 -0.06
N GLN A 127 12.94 -2.59 0.59
CA GLN A 127 11.84 -3.31 -0.08
C GLN A 127 11.13 -2.42 -1.10
N LEU A 128 10.89 -1.15 -0.80
CA LEU A 128 10.32 -0.17 -1.74
C LEU A 128 11.22 0.03 -2.96
N ALA A 129 12.53 0.17 -2.76
CA ALA A 129 13.50 0.28 -3.85
C ALA A 129 13.46 -0.97 -4.75
N ARG A 130 13.43 -2.16 -4.13
CA ARG A 130 13.31 -3.43 -4.85
C ARG A 130 12.01 -3.52 -5.66
N LEU A 131 10.87 -3.15 -5.08
CA LEU A 131 9.58 -3.15 -5.77
C LEU A 131 9.55 -2.17 -6.95
N ALA A 132 10.19 -1.00 -6.79
CA ALA A 132 10.30 0.02 -7.81
C ALA A 132 11.17 -0.41 -9.01
N THR A 133 12.33 -1.03 -8.76
CA THR A 133 13.35 -1.22 -9.82
C THR A 133 13.56 -2.66 -10.26
N CYS A 134 13.48 -3.64 -9.36
CA CYS A 134 13.81 -5.03 -9.72
C CYS A 134 12.72 -5.66 -10.57
N LYS A 135 13.06 -6.31 -11.67
CA LYS A 135 12.11 -7.14 -12.41
C LYS A 135 11.76 -8.39 -11.60
N ILE A 136 10.56 -8.45 -11.03
CA ILE A 136 10.07 -9.58 -10.25
C ILE A 136 9.08 -10.35 -11.12
N LEU A 137 9.42 -11.60 -11.45
CA LEU A 137 8.58 -12.50 -12.22
C LEU A 137 8.00 -13.56 -11.29
N VAL A 138 6.69 -13.77 -11.35
CA VAL A 138 5.99 -14.85 -10.65
C VAL A 138 5.34 -15.70 -11.73
N GLY A 139 5.92 -16.88 -12.00
CA GLY A 139 5.61 -17.64 -13.20
C GLY A 139 5.97 -16.85 -14.47
N ALA A 140 5.00 -16.67 -15.37
CA ALA A 140 5.17 -15.95 -16.63
C ALA A 140 4.82 -14.45 -16.56
N THR A 141 4.29 -13.97 -15.44
CA THR A 141 3.79 -12.59 -15.31
C THR A 141 4.73 -11.73 -14.48
N ARG A 142 4.87 -10.47 -14.89
CA ARG A 142 5.62 -9.47 -14.12
C ARG A 142 4.75 -8.99 -12.97
N PHE A 143 5.15 -9.38 -11.77
CA PHE A 143 4.49 -9.04 -10.53
C PHE A 143 4.53 -7.52 -10.26
N ASN A 144 5.71 -6.91 -10.45
CA ASN A 144 5.87 -5.47 -10.33
C ASN A 144 5.42 -4.76 -11.62
N ASN A 145 4.10 -4.67 -11.76
CA ASN A 145 3.45 -3.88 -12.79
C ASN A 145 3.79 -2.37 -12.63
N GLU A 146 3.32 -1.54 -13.55
CA GLU A 146 3.58 -0.10 -13.52
C GLU A 146 3.01 0.59 -12.27
N THR A 147 1.83 0.17 -11.82
CA THR A 147 1.14 0.71 -10.65
C THR A 147 1.90 0.45 -9.35
N VAL A 148 2.36 -0.78 -9.11
CA VAL A 148 3.20 -1.14 -7.96
C VAL A 148 4.50 -0.32 -7.96
N ARG A 149 5.13 -0.16 -9.12
CA ARG A 149 6.39 0.59 -9.23
C ARG A 149 6.20 2.07 -8.92
N LEU A 150 5.15 2.68 -9.46
CA LEU A 150 4.82 4.08 -9.18
C LEU A 150 4.48 4.29 -7.71
N ALA A 151 3.60 3.46 -7.14
CA ALA A 151 3.22 3.55 -5.73
C ALA A 151 4.42 3.37 -4.79
N SER A 152 5.35 2.47 -5.14
CA SER A 152 6.59 2.28 -4.37
C SER A 152 7.48 3.52 -4.41
N LEU A 153 7.59 4.18 -5.58
CA LEU A 153 8.35 5.41 -5.71
C LEU A 153 7.68 6.60 -5.01
N ASP A 154 6.34 6.69 -5.02
CA ASP A 154 5.61 7.72 -4.28
C ASP A 154 5.84 7.57 -2.76
N CYS A 155 5.80 6.35 -2.24
CA CYS A 155 6.17 6.06 -0.85
C CYS A 155 7.62 6.49 -0.55
N LEU A 156 8.58 6.15 -1.43
CA LEU A 156 9.97 6.56 -1.25
C LEU A 156 10.13 8.08 -1.27
N LEU A 157 9.50 8.77 -2.22
CA LEU A 157 9.54 10.23 -2.30
C LEU A 157 9.04 10.85 -1.00
N ARG A 158 7.96 10.32 -0.43
CA ARG A 158 7.41 10.82 0.83
C ARG A 158 8.34 10.58 2.01
N VAL A 159 8.98 9.41 2.07
CA VAL A 159 10.01 9.12 3.09
C VAL A 159 11.17 10.10 2.99
N VAL A 160 11.61 10.42 1.77
CA VAL A 160 12.70 11.37 1.52
C VAL A 160 12.28 12.78 1.93
N GLN A 161 11.09 13.24 1.53
CA GLN A 161 10.57 14.57 1.86
C GLN A 161 10.29 14.77 3.35
N GLY A 162 9.87 13.73 4.07
CA GLY A 162 9.67 13.77 5.52
C GLY A 162 10.94 13.49 6.34
N GLY A 163 12.09 13.32 5.69
CA GLY A 163 13.27 12.75 6.30
C GLY A 163 14.11 13.72 7.13
N ASP A 164 14.30 13.42 8.41
CA ASP A 164 15.23 14.13 9.28
C ASP A 164 16.69 13.70 9.10
N ALA A 165 17.61 14.42 9.76
CA ALA A 165 19.04 14.13 9.76
C ALA A 165 19.41 12.66 10.03
N LYS A 166 18.62 11.96 10.86
CA LYS A 166 18.79 10.54 11.20
C LYS A 166 18.50 9.61 10.01
N MET A 167 17.58 10.01 9.12
CA MET A 167 17.18 9.23 7.95
C MET A 167 18.22 9.31 6.82
N ARG A 168 19.10 10.32 6.82
CA ARG A 168 20.19 10.45 5.83
C ARG A 168 21.12 9.23 5.79
N GLY A 169 21.37 8.60 6.93
CA GLY A 169 22.19 7.38 6.99
C GLY A 169 21.53 6.19 6.29
N ILE A 170 20.21 6.05 6.46
CA ILE A 170 19.40 4.98 5.89
C ILE A 170 19.21 5.17 4.38
N LEU A 171 19.04 6.41 3.94
CA LEU A 171 18.84 6.77 2.53
C LEU A 171 20.15 6.81 1.73
N ARG A 172 21.30 6.66 2.39
CA ARG A 172 22.60 6.62 1.73
C ARG A 172 22.68 5.43 0.79
N GLY A 173 23.04 5.68 -0.46
CA GLY A 173 23.12 4.63 -1.49
C GLY A 173 21.79 4.31 -2.18
N LEU A 174 20.67 4.88 -1.73
CA LEU A 174 19.38 4.68 -2.40
C LEU A 174 19.41 5.15 -3.86
N THR A 175 20.11 6.24 -4.16
CA THR A 175 20.32 6.72 -5.54
C THR A 175 20.91 5.64 -6.46
N GLN A 176 21.84 4.83 -5.97
CA GLN A 176 22.45 3.74 -6.75
C GLN A 176 21.45 2.59 -6.94
N GLY A 177 20.66 2.28 -5.90
CA GLY A 177 19.59 1.28 -5.99
C GLY A 177 18.44 1.68 -6.93
N LEU A 178 18.23 2.99 -7.12
CA LEU A 178 17.22 3.55 -8.02
C LEU A 178 17.68 3.72 -9.46
N ALA A 179 18.99 3.57 -9.75
CA ALA A 179 19.54 3.74 -11.08
C ALA A 179 18.80 2.93 -12.18
N PRO A 180 18.38 1.66 -11.96
CA PRO A 180 17.63 0.92 -12.98
C PRO A 180 16.25 1.51 -13.28
N GLY A 181 15.65 2.28 -12.36
CA GLY A 181 14.36 2.95 -12.57
C GLY A 181 14.45 4.14 -13.52
N LEU A 182 15.63 4.75 -13.66
CA LEU A 182 15.87 5.85 -14.60
C LEU A 182 15.78 5.38 -16.07
N ASP A 183 16.03 4.10 -16.31
CA ASP A 183 15.91 3.45 -17.63
C ASP A 183 14.68 2.52 -17.71
N ASP A 184 13.65 2.75 -16.87
CA ASP A 184 12.42 1.95 -16.96
C ASP A 184 11.74 2.13 -18.31
N LYS A 185 11.11 1.09 -18.86
CA LYS A 185 10.35 1.17 -20.12
C LYS A 185 9.26 2.26 -20.09
N ARG A 186 8.64 2.50 -18.93
CA ARG A 186 7.52 3.44 -18.78
C ARG A 186 8.01 4.84 -18.41
N ARG A 187 7.59 5.85 -19.18
CA ARG A 187 7.96 7.26 -18.95
C ARG A 187 7.54 7.76 -17.56
N ALA A 188 6.35 7.36 -17.10
CA ALA A 188 5.86 7.76 -15.77
C ALA A 188 6.81 7.30 -14.65
N VAL A 189 7.30 6.06 -14.73
CA VAL A 189 8.25 5.49 -13.77
C VAL A 189 9.60 6.22 -13.83
N ARG A 190 10.11 6.52 -15.03
CA ARG A 190 11.37 7.29 -15.19
C ARG A 190 11.27 8.69 -14.60
N ASN A 191 10.20 9.42 -14.90
CA ASN A 191 9.95 10.76 -14.37
C ASN A 191 9.90 10.72 -12.83
N LYS A 192 9.11 9.81 -12.26
CA LYS A 192 8.98 9.66 -10.81
C LYS A 192 10.29 9.25 -10.14
N THR A 193 11.08 8.37 -10.78
CA THR A 193 12.42 8.00 -10.29
C THR A 193 13.35 9.20 -10.27
N THR A 194 13.26 10.07 -11.29
CA THR A 194 14.04 11.31 -11.35
C THR A 194 13.66 12.26 -10.21
N GLU A 195 12.35 12.41 -9.91
CA GLU A 195 11.87 13.20 -8.77
C GLU A 195 12.46 12.70 -7.44
N VAL A 196 12.45 11.38 -7.21
CA VAL A 196 13.02 10.79 -5.98
C VAL A 196 14.53 11.00 -5.91
N CYS A 197 15.24 10.80 -7.02
CA CYS A 197 16.69 11.03 -7.09
C CYS A 197 17.06 12.50 -6.85
N GLN A 198 16.26 13.43 -7.36
CA GLN A 198 16.44 14.87 -7.12
C GLN A 198 16.25 15.20 -5.65
N ALA A 199 15.15 14.74 -5.03
CA ALA A 199 14.90 14.97 -3.61
C ALA A 199 16.01 14.38 -2.72
N LEU A 200 16.53 13.20 -3.07
CA LEU A 200 17.68 12.59 -2.40
C LEU A 200 18.97 13.41 -2.55
N HIS A 201 19.14 14.14 -3.66
CA HIS A 201 20.29 14.99 -3.88
C HIS A 201 20.18 16.29 -3.06
N GLU A 202 19.00 16.89 -2.99
CA GLU A 202 18.69 18.09 -2.21
C GLU A 202 18.83 17.85 -0.70
N MET A 203 18.67 16.61 -0.23
CA MET A 203 18.90 16.21 1.17
C MET A 203 20.38 16.09 1.59
N ARG A 204 21.33 16.06 0.64
CA ARG A 204 22.77 15.88 0.91
C ARG A 204 23.41 17.17 1.37
#